data_AF-A0A7V0V1A5-F1
#
_entry.id   AF-A0A7V0V1A5-F1
#
_cell.length_a   1.000
_cell.length_b   1.000
_cell.length_c   1.000
_cell.angle_alpha   90.00
_cell.angle_beta   90.00
_cell.angle_gamma   90.00
#
_symmetry.space_group_name_H-M   'P 1'
#
loop_
_entity.id
_entity.type
_entity.pdbx_description
1 polymer ?
#
loop_
_entity_poly.entity_id
_entity_poly.type
_entity_poly.pdbx_seq_one_letter_code
_entity_poly.pdbx_strand_id
1 'polypeptide(L)'
;MGWGINAKSQHPDEAWELLKWLTTEPGQRVFALKALTGDKGTAAQLQKEQDPYWSVFLAEVPHQDRLDDMTTPFYTTCVDIPASQLLGKLLQESGANLDIKAELDKLVAQADKCLAESE
;
A
#
# COMPACT_ATOMS: atom_id res chain seq x y z
N MET A 1 4.43 4.00 -0.49
CA MET A 1 5.63 3.17 -0.33
C MET A 1 6.42 3.69 0.86
N GLY A 2 6.75 2.84 1.82
CA GLY A 2 7.57 3.19 2.98
C GLY A 2 9.00 2.69 2.80
N TRP A 3 9.93 3.27 3.56
CA TRP A 3 11.29 2.79 3.68
C TRP A 3 11.47 2.12 5.03
N GLY A 4 12.22 1.02 5.08
CA GLY A 4 12.53 0.30 6.31
C GLY A 4 13.98 -0.11 6.36
N ILE A 5 14.54 -0.18 7.57
CA ILE A 5 15.89 -0.70 7.81
C ILE A 5 15.75 -2.14 8.29
N ASN A 6 16.48 -3.06 7.67
CA ASN A 6 16.51 -4.45 8.12
C ASN A 6 17.13 -4.51 9.53
N ALA A 7 16.41 -5.10 10.48
CA ALA A 7 16.86 -5.26 11.87
C ALA A 7 18.19 -6.03 12.02
N LYS A 8 18.59 -6.81 10.98
CA LYS A 8 19.85 -7.56 10.94
C LYS A 8 20.94 -6.86 10.11
N SER A 9 20.77 -5.58 9.77
CA SER A 9 21.79 -4.83 9.02
C SER A 9 23.12 -4.82 9.77
N GLN A 10 24.21 -5.07 9.05
CA GLN A 10 25.57 -4.91 9.59
C GLN A 10 26.02 -3.44 9.63
N HIS A 11 25.23 -2.54 9.03
CA HIS A 11 25.50 -1.10 8.88
C HIS A 11 24.25 -0.28 9.25
N PRO A 12 23.77 -0.34 10.51
CA PRO A 12 22.52 0.33 10.90
C PRO A 12 22.63 1.86 10.84
N ASP A 13 23.80 2.42 11.18
CA ASP A 13 24.01 3.87 11.22
C ASP A 13 24.06 4.46 9.81
N GLU A 14 24.81 3.83 8.89
CA GLU A 14 24.85 4.25 7.49
C GLU A 14 23.49 4.06 6.80
N ALA A 15 22.77 2.98 7.14
CA ALA A 15 21.40 2.78 6.65
C ALA A 15 20.46 3.88 7.16
N TRP A 16 20.65 4.37 8.39
CA TRP A 16 19.90 5.48 8.93
C TRP A 16 20.21 6.80 8.22
N GLU A 17 21.48 7.09 7.95
CA GLU A 17 21.87 8.27 7.16
C GLU A 17 21.27 8.25 5.76
N LEU A 18 21.30 7.09 5.09
CA LEU A 18 20.66 6.92 3.78
C LEU A 18 19.15 7.14 3.87
N LEU A 19 18.48 6.57 4.87
CA LEU A 19 17.04 6.71 5.07
C LEU A 19 16.66 8.19 5.26
N LYS A 20 17.40 8.94 6.07
CA LYS A 20 17.20 10.38 6.25
C LYS A 20 17.35 11.12 4.92
N TRP A 21 18.37 10.81 4.13
CA TRP A 21 18.54 11.44 2.83
C TRP A 21 17.37 11.14 1.88
N LEU A 22 16.94 9.88 1.80
CA LEU A 22 15.84 9.45 0.94
C LEU A 22 14.49 10.08 1.32
N THR A 23 14.26 10.34 2.60
CA THR A 23 12.97 10.82 3.14
C THR A 23 12.88 12.32 3.32
N THR A 24 13.97 13.05 3.13
CA THR A 24 14.01 14.53 3.18
C THR A 24 14.00 15.13 1.77
N GLU A 25 13.84 16.45 1.71
CA GLU A 25 13.79 17.23 0.46
C GLU A 25 14.83 16.81 -0.61
N PRO A 26 16.14 16.65 -0.32
CA PRO A 26 17.11 16.30 -1.36
C PRO A 26 16.81 14.97 -2.05
N GLY A 27 16.48 13.92 -1.30
CA GLY A 27 16.11 12.63 -1.89
C GLY A 27 14.73 12.65 -2.54
N GLN A 28 13.75 13.29 -1.89
CA GLN A 28 12.38 13.39 -2.40
C GLN A 28 12.29 14.21 -3.69
N ARG A 29 13.14 15.21 -3.90
CA ARG A 29 13.23 15.95 -5.16
C ARG A 29 13.63 15.06 -6.34
N VAL A 30 14.61 14.19 -6.15
CA VAL A 30 15.02 13.22 -7.19
C VAL A 30 13.91 12.20 -7.44
N PHE A 31 13.30 11.68 -6.38
CA PHE A 31 12.17 10.75 -6.47
C PHE A 31 10.98 11.35 -7.22
N ALA A 32 10.65 12.62 -6.95
CA ALA A 32 9.51 13.33 -7.52
C ALA A 32 9.61 13.59 -9.04
N LEU A 33 10.79 13.38 -9.64
CA LEU A 33 10.96 13.40 -11.10
C LEU A 33 10.27 12.22 -11.79
N LYS A 34 10.05 11.11 -11.06
CA LYS A 34 9.53 9.86 -11.62
C LYS A 34 8.29 9.32 -10.92
N ALA A 35 7.97 9.80 -9.72
CA ALA A 35 6.83 9.37 -8.94
C ALA A 35 6.19 10.52 -8.17
N LEU A 36 5.00 10.30 -7.61
CA LEU A 36 4.38 11.25 -6.69
C LEU A 36 5.08 11.16 -5.33
N THR A 37 5.71 12.24 -4.90
CA THR A 37 6.36 12.32 -3.59
C THR A 37 5.34 12.41 -2.46
N GLY A 38 5.64 11.77 -1.33
CA GLY A 38 4.87 11.93 -0.09
C GLY A 38 5.24 13.18 0.71
N ASP A 39 6.31 13.89 0.33
CA ASP A 39 6.69 15.16 0.94
C ASP A 39 5.87 16.31 0.36
N LYS A 40 4.98 16.88 1.18
CA LYS A 40 4.04 17.93 0.75
C LYS A 40 4.77 19.19 0.25
N GLY A 41 5.88 19.56 0.90
CA GLY A 41 6.66 20.75 0.51
C GLY A 41 7.25 20.61 -0.88
N THR A 42 7.89 19.47 -1.16
CA THR A 42 8.45 19.13 -2.47
C THR A 42 7.35 19.01 -3.53
N ALA A 43 6.21 18.41 -3.20
CA ALA A 43 5.09 18.30 -4.15
C ALA A 43 4.56 19.67 -4.59
N ALA A 44 4.37 20.59 -3.64
CA ALA A 44 3.92 21.96 -3.91
C ALA A 44 4.97 22.75 -4.72
N GLN A 45 6.26 22.67 -4.36
CA GLN A 45 7.34 23.35 -5.09
C GLN A 45 7.45 22.89 -6.55
N LEU A 46 7.22 21.60 -6.80
CA LEU A 46 7.25 21.02 -8.14
C LEU A 46 5.93 21.20 -8.90
N GLN A 47 5.01 22.03 -8.39
CA GLN A 47 3.71 22.34 -8.99
C GLN A 47 2.88 21.09 -9.30
N LYS A 48 3.04 20.01 -8.51
CA LYS A 48 2.33 18.74 -8.74
C LYS A 48 0.82 18.89 -8.56
N GLU A 49 0.39 19.87 -7.78
CA GLU A 49 -1.02 20.24 -7.59
C GLU A 49 -1.64 20.87 -8.84
N GLN A 50 -0.85 21.51 -9.71
CA GLN A 50 -1.33 22.13 -10.94
C GLN A 50 -0.96 21.32 -12.19
N ASP A 51 -0.15 20.27 -12.05
CA ASP A 51 0.25 19.38 -13.13
C ASP A 51 -0.95 18.57 -13.65
N PRO A 52 -1.18 18.50 -14.97
CA PRO A 52 -2.38 17.86 -15.54
C PRO A 52 -2.45 16.34 -15.31
N TYR A 53 -1.34 15.71 -14.94
CA TYR A 53 -1.26 14.27 -14.66
C TYR A 53 -1.20 13.97 -13.17
N TRP A 54 -0.52 14.79 -12.38
CA TRP A 54 -0.36 14.53 -10.94
C TRP A 54 -1.49 15.09 -10.09
N SER A 55 -2.12 16.19 -10.52
CA SER A 55 -3.21 16.83 -9.78
C SER A 55 -4.39 15.91 -9.51
N VAL A 56 -4.72 15.00 -10.44
CA VAL A 56 -5.82 14.04 -10.27
C VAL A 56 -5.58 13.09 -9.10
N PHE A 57 -4.32 12.64 -8.90
CA PHE A 57 -3.98 11.77 -7.78
C PHE A 57 -3.99 12.51 -6.44
N LEU A 58 -3.66 13.80 -6.44
CA LEU A 58 -3.72 14.65 -5.24
C LEU A 58 -5.17 15.00 -4.86
N ALA A 59 -6.05 15.20 -5.86
CA ALA A 59 -7.49 15.34 -5.65
C ALA A 59 -8.13 14.07 -5.05
N GLU A 60 -7.60 12.89 -5.41
CA GLU A 60 -7.59 11.61 -4.67
C GLU A 60 -7.61 11.66 -3.14
N VAL A 61 -6.63 12.36 -2.58
CA VAL A 61 -6.15 12.10 -1.22
C VAL A 61 -7.23 12.30 -0.15
N PRO A 62 -8.09 13.35 -0.19
CA PRO A 62 -9.16 13.53 0.80
C PRO A 62 -10.25 12.45 0.77
N HIS A 63 -10.34 11.66 -0.31
CA HIS A 63 -11.32 10.59 -0.46
C HIS A 63 -10.78 9.22 -0.07
N GLN A 64 -9.50 9.13 0.29
CA GLN A 64 -8.86 7.89 0.69
C GLN A 64 -8.78 7.81 2.21
N ASP A 65 -9.23 6.68 2.76
CA ASP A 65 -8.97 6.34 4.15
C ASP A 65 -7.68 5.52 4.26
N ARG A 66 -7.21 5.34 5.49
CA ARG A 66 -6.11 4.43 5.79
C ARG A 66 -6.59 2.99 5.64
N LEU A 67 -5.71 2.15 5.10
CA LEU A 67 -5.91 0.70 5.13
C LEU A 67 -5.40 0.18 6.49
N ASP A 68 -6.18 0.41 7.54
CA ASP A 68 -5.76 0.09 8.91
C ASP A 68 -5.53 -1.43 9.11
N ASP A 69 -6.25 -2.26 8.36
CA ASP A 69 -6.07 -3.73 8.38
C ASP A 69 -4.71 -4.17 7.79
N MET A 70 -4.02 -3.31 7.02
CA MET A 70 -2.67 -3.58 6.50
C MET A 70 -1.56 -3.45 7.56
N THR A 71 -1.90 -3.19 8.82
CA THR A 71 -0.90 -3.04 9.89
C THR A 71 -0.38 -4.37 10.44
N THR A 72 -1.11 -5.47 10.24
CA THR A 72 -0.62 -6.81 10.60
C THR A 72 0.37 -7.34 9.56
N PRO A 73 1.49 -7.98 9.95
CA PRO A 73 2.42 -8.60 9.01
C PRO A 73 1.79 -9.77 8.24
N PHE A 74 0.62 -10.25 8.68
CA PHE A 74 -0.10 -11.36 8.06
C PHE A 74 -1.17 -10.92 7.06
N TYR A 75 -1.39 -9.61 6.87
CA TYR A 75 -2.42 -9.08 5.96
C TYR A 75 -2.34 -9.71 4.57
N THR A 76 -1.14 -9.75 3.98
CA THR A 76 -0.97 -10.30 2.63
C THR A 76 -1.37 -11.76 2.54
N THR A 77 -0.98 -12.57 3.53
CA THR A 77 -1.21 -14.01 3.54
C THR A 77 -2.65 -14.36 3.89
N CYS A 78 -3.22 -13.72 4.92
CA CYS A 78 -4.53 -14.06 5.46
C CYS A 78 -5.69 -13.34 4.74
N VAL A 79 -5.45 -12.16 4.15
CA VAL A 79 -6.51 -11.31 3.57
C VAL A 79 -6.29 -11.09 2.07
N ASP A 80 -5.18 -10.46 1.67
CA ASP A 80 -4.96 -9.96 0.29
C ASP A 80 -4.95 -11.09 -0.76
N ILE A 81 -4.13 -12.13 -0.56
CA ILE A 81 -4.02 -13.23 -1.52
C ILE A 81 -5.35 -13.99 -1.65
N PRO A 82 -6.01 -14.43 -0.56
CA PRO A 82 -7.32 -15.09 -0.65
C PRO A 82 -8.40 -14.22 -1.30
N ALA A 83 -8.47 -12.92 -0.96
CA ALA A 83 -9.42 -11.99 -1.56
C ALA A 83 -9.17 -11.81 -3.07
N SER A 84 -7.90 -11.63 -3.47
CA SER A 84 -7.50 -11.54 -4.88
C SER A 84 -7.85 -12.80 -5.67
N GLN A 85 -7.72 -13.98 -5.06
CA GLN A 85 -8.11 -15.24 -5.69
C GLN A 85 -9.63 -15.33 -5.90
N LEU A 86 -10.43 -14.90 -4.92
CA LEU A 86 -11.90 -14.84 -5.08
C LEU A 86 -12.29 -13.84 -6.17
N LEU A 87 -11.72 -12.64 -6.17
CA LEU A 87 -11.94 -11.64 -7.21
C LEU A 87 -11.59 -12.19 -8.60
N GLY A 88 -10.46 -12.90 -8.71
CA GLY A 88 -10.06 -13.58 -9.94
C GLY A 88 -11.09 -14.59 -10.44
N LYS A 89 -11.75 -15.33 -9.54
CA LYS A 89 -12.85 -16.25 -9.90
C LYS A 89 -14.12 -15.52 -10.32
N LEU A 90 -14.46 -14.43 -9.62
CA LEU A 90 -15.64 -13.61 -9.94
C LEU A 90 -15.56 -13.00 -11.34
N LEU A 91 -14.35 -12.67 -11.80
CA LEU A 91 -14.12 -12.08 -13.13
C LEU A 91 -14.00 -13.13 -14.26
N GLN A 92 -14.05 -14.43 -13.95
CA GLN A 92 -14.09 -15.50 -14.95
C GLN A 92 -15.53 -15.76 -15.43
N GLU A 93 -15.68 -16.50 -16.52
CA GLU A 93 -17.00 -16.88 -17.06
C GLU A 93 -17.89 -17.62 -16.03
N SER A 94 -17.27 -18.41 -15.15
CA SER A 94 -17.95 -19.11 -14.06
C SER A 94 -18.42 -18.19 -12.93
N GLY A 95 -17.90 -16.97 -12.86
CA GLY A 95 -18.21 -15.99 -11.81
C GLY A 95 -19.68 -15.59 -11.78
N ALA A 96 -20.36 -15.59 -12.94
CA ALA A 96 -21.78 -15.29 -13.05
C ALA A 96 -22.69 -16.26 -12.26
N ASN A 97 -22.18 -17.45 -11.93
CA ASN A 97 -22.92 -18.49 -11.21
C ASN A 97 -22.48 -18.64 -9.74
N LEU A 98 -21.54 -17.80 -9.27
CA LEU A 98 -21.10 -17.84 -7.87
C LEU A 98 -22.12 -17.16 -6.96
N ASP A 99 -22.40 -17.78 -5.84
CA ASP A 99 -23.02 -17.09 -4.72
C ASP A 99 -21.96 -16.18 -4.07
N ILE A 100 -21.90 -14.94 -4.54
CA ILE A 100 -20.92 -13.95 -4.10
C ILE A 100 -20.99 -13.75 -2.59
N LYS A 101 -22.19 -13.77 -2.00
CA LYS A 101 -22.35 -13.57 -0.57
C LYS A 101 -21.74 -14.75 0.20
N ALA A 102 -22.07 -15.98 -0.18
CA ALA A 102 -21.54 -17.16 0.49
C ALA A 102 -20.01 -17.26 0.40
N GLU A 103 -19.42 -16.91 -0.76
CA GLU A 103 -17.98 -16.89 -0.93
C GLU A 103 -17.30 -15.79 -0.10
N LEU A 104 -17.89 -14.60 0.00
CA LEU A 104 -17.39 -13.52 0.85
C LEU A 104 -17.51 -13.87 2.35
N ASP A 105 -18.64 -14.42 2.79
CA ASP A 105 -18.82 -14.87 4.18
C ASP A 105 -17.77 -15.91 4.56
N LYS A 106 -17.50 -16.87 3.66
CA LYS A 106 -16.46 -17.89 3.83
C LYS A 106 -15.07 -17.29 3.88
N LEU A 107 -14.77 -16.33 2.99
CA LEU A 107 -13.49 -15.64 2.95
C LEU A 107 -13.21 -14.90 4.27
N VAL A 108 -14.19 -14.16 4.79
CA VAL A 108 -14.08 -13.46 6.09
C VAL A 108 -13.79 -14.45 7.21
N ALA A 109 -14.56 -15.54 7.34
CA ALA A 109 -14.34 -16.54 8.38
C ALA A 109 -12.95 -17.20 8.29
N GLN A 110 -12.42 -17.39 7.08
CA GLN A 110 -11.07 -17.92 6.87
C GLN A 110 -9.98 -16.92 7.22
N ALA A 111 -10.16 -15.64 6.87
CA ALA A 111 -9.25 -14.57 7.20
C ALA A 111 -9.17 -14.37 8.72
N ASP A 112 -10.31 -14.30 9.41
CA ASP A 112 -10.40 -14.18 10.87
C ASP A 112 -9.65 -15.31 11.57
N LYS A 113 -9.88 -16.55 11.12
CA LYS A 113 -9.19 -17.73 11.66
C LYS A 113 -7.68 -17.66 11.44
N CYS A 114 -7.24 -17.31 10.22
CA CYS A 114 -5.83 -17.22 9.87
C CYS A 114 -5.10 -16.16 10.73
N LEU A 115 -5.73 -14.99 10.89
CA LEU A 115 -5.20 -13.92 11.72
C LEU A 115 -5.09 -14.35 13.19
N ALA A 116 -6.15 -14.95 13.75
CA ALA A 116 -6.15 -15.44 15.13
C ALA A 116 -5.11 -16.54 15.41
N GLU A 117 -4.76 -17.35 14.42
CA GLU A 117 -3.73 -18.39 14.53
C GLU A 117 -2.30 -17.86 14.30
N SER A 118 -2.17 -16.62 13.82
CA SER A 118 -0.87 -16.00 13.48
C SER A 118 -0.37 -15.00 14.53
N GLU A 119 -1.22 -14.60 15.48
CA GLU A 119 -0.86 -13.83 16.68
C GLU A 119 -0.15 -14.69 17.73
#